data_AF-A0AB38EFB2-F1
#
_entry.id   AF-A0AB38EFB2-F1
#
_cell.length_a   1.000
_cell.length_b   1.000
_cell.length_c   1.000
_cell.angle_alpha   90.00
_cell.angle_beta   90.00
_cell.angle_gamma   90.00
#
_symmetry.space_group_name_H-M   'P 1'
#
loop_
_entity.id
_entity.type
_entity.pdbx_description
1 polymer ?
#
loop_
_entity_poly.entity_id
_entity_poly.type
_entity_poly.pdbx_seq_one_letter_code
_entity_poly.pdbx_strand_id
1 'polypeptide(L)'
;MNISTQLSNFSFTPTVLPASRPDSDKVTDESLESSSAAPAAVAVEGVKVSLSGAGIQKSADGNKPKSNADIESSGLPEQTQKTLKMIRELKRQIEEKQQELQSLMADQSMDPEIKKSKIGALVTEISTLTAGLATANNALVKQARSKKISPDQLQQAQQLAAK
;
A
#
# COMPACT_ATOMS: atom_id res chain seq x y z
N MET A 1 -13.83 -16.73 -58.07
CA MET A 1 -12.54 -17.38 -57.79
C MET A 1 -12.37 -17.37 -56.29
N ASN A 2 -12.46 -18.56 -55.71
CA ASN A 2 -12.43 -18.81 -54.27
C ASN A 2 -10.99 -19.19 -53.90
N ILE A 3 -10.45 -18.62 -52.82
CA ILE A 3 -9.23 -19.15 -52.21
C ILE A 3 -9.44 -19.23 -50.71
N SER A 4 -9.82 -20.43 -50.30
CA SER A 4 -9.80 -20.95 -48.94
C SER A 4 -8.37 -21.45 -48.68
N THR A 5 -7.71 -21.03 -47.59
CA THR A 5 -6.50 -21.70 -47.10
C THR A 5 -6.37 -21.56 -45.58
N GLN A 6 -6.90 -22.60 -44.94
CA GLN A 6 -6.40 -23.38 -43.79
C GLN A 6 -5.91 -22.72 -42.49
N LEU A 7 -6.61 -23.15 -41.46
CA LEU A 7 -6.37 -23.12 -40.02
C LEU A 7 -5.12 -23.97 -39.68
N SER A 8 -4.18 -23.43 -38.90
CA SER A 8 -3.09 -24.20 -38.30
C SER A 8 -3.17 -24.11 -36.78
N ASN A 9 -3.64 -25.20 -36.17
CA ASN A 9 -3.71 -25.46 -34.75
C ASN A 9 -2.30 -25.56 -34.15
N PHE A 10 -1.99 -24.71 -33.16
CA PHE A 10 -0.92 -24.99 -32.20
C PHE A 10 -1.55 -25.46 -30.89
N SER A 11 -1.63 -26.79 -30.72
CA SER A 11 -1.97 -27.43 -29.45
C SER A 11 -0.71 -27.56 -28.61
N PHE A 12 -0.65 -26.87 -27.47
CA PHE A 12 0.37 -27.08 -26.44
C PHE A 12 -0.26 -27.87 -25.29
N THR A 13 0.08 -29.16 -25.16
CA THR A 13 -0.37 -30.01 -24.06
C THR A 13 0.66 -30.02 -22.94
N PRO A 14 0.29 -29.77 -21.66
CA PRO A 14 1.18 -30.00 -20.53
C PRO A 14 1.21 -31.50 -20.16
N THR A 15 2.38 -32.13 -20.28
CA THR A 15 2.62 -33.50 -19.81
C THR A 15 2.71 -33.53 -18.28
N VAL A 16 1.72 -34.17 -17.64
CA VAL A 16 1.76 -34.65 -16.26
C VAL A 16 2.02 -36.15 -16.29
N LEU A 17 3.01 -36.64 -15.53
CA LEU A 17 3.09 -38.06 -15.13
C LEU A 17 3.57 -38.23 -13.68
N PRO A 18 3.20 -39.34 -13.01
CA PRO A 18 2.93 -39.41 -11.56
C PRO A 18 3.92 -40.24 -10.72
N ALA A 19 3.71 -40.19 -9.39
CA ALA A 19 4.54 -40.72 -8.29
C ALA A 19 4.60 -42.25 -8.13
N SER A 20 5.66 -42.73 -7.44
CA SER A 20 5.71 -43.98 -6.65
C SER A 20 6.75 -43.88 -5.51
N ARG A 21 6.35 -44.25 -4.27
CA ARG A 21 7.20 -44.49 -3.07
C ARG A 21 7.68 -45.96 -3.03
N PRO A 22 8.71 -46.33 -2.23
CA PRO A 22 8.46 -46.84 -0.86
C PRO A 22 9.55 -46.50 0.21
N ASP A 23 9.15 -46.60 1.49
CA ASP A 23 9.98 -46.55 2.71
C ASP A 23 10.94 -47.76 2.86
N SER A 24 12.12 -47.56 3.49
CA SER A 24 12.69 -48.39 4.60
C SER A 24 14.19 -48.13 4.90
N ASP A 25 14.51 -48.16 6.20
CA ASP A 25 15.78 -48.46 6.90
C ASP A 25 16.87 -47.39 7.21
N LYS A 26 16.78 -46.85 8.45
CA LYS A 26 17.60 -47.14 9.67
C LYS A 26 19.14 -46.89 9.70
N VAL A 27 19.57 -46.38 10.88
CA VAL A 27 20.89 -46.18 11.56
C VAL A 27 21.63 -44.85 11.26
N THR A 28 21.84 -43.90 12.20
CA THR A 28 22.49 -43.90 13.55
C THR A 28 23.96 -44.31 13.44
N ASP A 29 24.99 -43.65 13.98
CA ASP A 29 25.30 -42.35 14.58
C ASP A 29 26.84 -42.37 14.76
N GLU A 30 27.42 -41.20 15.00
CA GLU A 30 28.64 -40.98 15.79
C GLU A 30 30.06 -40.86 15.18
N SER A 31 30.78 -39.93 15.83
CA SER A 31 32.19 -39.52 15.78
C SER A 31 32.53 -38.40 14.77
N LEU A 32 32.46 -37.09 15.11
CA LEU A 32 33.34 -36.32 16.02
C LEU A 32 34.83 -36.59 15.70
N GLU A 33 35.76 -35.68 15.45
CA GLU A 33 36.07 -34.28 15.81
C GLU A 33 37.46 -34.12 15.14
N SER A 34 37.80 -33.16 14.27
CA SER A 34 38.21 -31.78 14.57
C SER A 34 39.15 -31.36 13.43
N SER A 35 38.97 -30.15 12.89
CA SER A 35 39.86 -29.01 13.16
C SER A 35 39.88 -28.00 11.99
N SER A 36 39.45 -26.78 12.36
CA SER A 36 40.01 -25.49 11.95
C SER A 36 40.06 -25.11 10.47
N ALA A 37 39.14 -24.22 10.07
CA ALA A 37 39.50 -22.81 9.86
C ALA A 37 38.24 -22.00 9.50
N ALA A 38 37.95 -20.96 10.27
CA ALA A 38 36.96 -19.95 9.94
C ALA A 38 37.29 -19.29 8.59
N PRO A 39 36.26 -18.85 7.86
CA PRO A 39 36.16 -17.40 7.73
C PRO A 39 34.76 -16.89 8.04
N ALA A 40 34.78 -15.86 8.89
CA ALA A 40 33.87 -14.73 8.97
C ALA A 40 32.53 -14.86 8.24
N ALA A 41 31.47 -14.99 9.04
CA ALA A 41 30.14 -14.57 8.67
C ALA A 41 30.19 -13.14 8.13
N VAL A 42 30.02 -13.00 6.81
CA VAL A 42 29.66 -11.73 6.19
C VAL A 42 28.28 -11.39 6.71
N ALA A 43 28.26 -10.54 7.74
CA ALA A 43 27.07 -9.84 8.16
C ALA A 43 26.52 -9.13 6.93
N VAL A 44 25.37 -9.59 6.46
CA VAL A 44 24.51 -8.83 5.56
C VAL A 44 24.32 -7.46 6.19
N GLU A 45 24.96 -6.45 5.62
CA GLU A 45 24.63 -5.06 5.87
C GLU A 45 23.15 -4.90 5.50
N GLY A 46 22.29 -5.02 6.50
CA GLY A 46 20.94 -4.53 6.39
C GLY A 46 21.10 -3.07 5.99
N VAL A 47 20.63 -2.74 4.78
CA VAL A 47 20.51 -1.36 4.29
C VAL A 47 19.75 -0.61 5.36
N LYS A 48 20.48 0.07 6.24
CA LYS A 48 19.91 1.04 7.17
C LYS A 48 19.56 2.24 6.30
N VAL A 49 18.38 2.17 5.70
CA VAL A 49 17.67 3.33 5.18
C VAL A 49 17.55 4.32 6.33
N SER A 50 18.54 5.20 6.44
CA SER A 50 18.48 6.36 7.31
C SER A 50 17.48 7.30 6.65
N LEU A 51 16.19 7.03 6.88
CA LEU A 51 15.09 7.93 6.55
C LEU A 51 15.45 9.24 7.26
N SER A 52 15.93 10.21 6.49
CA SER A 52 16.59 11.41 6.98
C SER A 52 15.75 12.00 8.10
N GLY A 53 16.34 12.31 9.26
CA GLY A 53 15.60 12.78 10.45
C GLY A 53 14.67 13.96 10.17
N ALA A 54 14.93 14.75 9.12
CA ALA A 54 14.04 15.78 8.61
C ALA A 54 12.67 15.26 8.12
N GLY A 55 12.58 14.05 7.55
CA GLY A 55 11.33 13.41 7.15
C GLY A 55 10.51 12.92 8.35
N ILE A 56 11.17 12.40 9.40
CA ILE A 56 10.52 12.00 10.65
C ILE A 56 10.03 13.24 11.43
N GLN A 57 10.86 14.29 11.54
CA GLN A 57 10.50 15.53 12.23
C GLN A 57 9.38 16.28 11.51
N LYS A 58 9.40 16.36 10.17
CA LYS A 58 8.29 16.95 9.37
C LYS A 58 7.01 16.12 9.50
N SER A 59 7.12 14.80 9.60
CA SER A 59 5.99 13.90 9.86
C SER A 59 5.45 13.97 11.30
N ALA A 60 6.23 14.46 12.27
CA ALA A 60 5.81 14.62 13.66
C ALA A 60 5.26 16.03 13.96
N ASP A 61 5.85 17.07 13.39
CA ASP A 61 5.53 18.47 13.69
C ASP A 61 4.69 19.17 12.60
N GLY A 62 4.92 18.85 11.32
CA GLY A 62 4.17 19.44 10.18
C GLY A 62 2.84 18.74 9.90
N ASN A 63 2.56 17.67 10.64
CA ASN A 63 1.52 16.71 10.36
C ASN A 63 0.75 16.34 11.64
N LYS A 64 0.61 17.29 12.57
CA LYS A 64 -0.51 17.23 13.49
C LYS A 64 -1.74 17.41 12.60
N PRO A 65 -2.58 16.38 12.40
CA PRO A 65 -3.81 16.56 11.64
C PRO A 65 -4.48 17.79 12.23
N LYS A 66 -4.81 18.78 11.38
CA LYS A 66 -5.56 19.98 11.73
C LYS A 66 -6.52 19.61 12.85
N SER A 67 -6.23 20.06 14.07
CA SER A 67 -6.62 19.38 15.31
C SER A 67 -7.98 18.72 15.16
N ASN A 68 -8.04 17.38 15.20
CA ASN A 68 -9.28 16.61 15.03
C ASN A 68 -10.31 16.90 16.15
N ALA A 69 -10.06 17.92 16.98
CA ALA A 69 -10.95 18.44 17.99
C ALA A 69 -12.35 18.74 17.46
N ASP A 70 -12.48 19.19 16.20
CA ASP A 70 -13.78 19.39 15.54
C ASP A 70 -14.57 18.08 15.36
N ILE A 71 -13.87 16.96 15.17
CA ILE A 71 -14.45 15.61 15.10
C ILE A 71 -14.74 15.08 16.51
N GLU A 72 -13.84 15.28 17.49
CA GLU A 72 -14.05 14.79 18.86
C GLU A 72 -15.19 15.53 19.57
N SER A 73 -15.33 16.84 19.36
CA SER A 73 -16.37 17.67 19.98
C SER A 73 -17.72 17.58 19.27
N SER A 74 -17.81 16.82 18.18
CA SER A 74 -19.03 16.74 17.35
C SER A 74 -20.17 15.93 17.99
N GLY A 75 -19.88 15.13 19.02
CA GLY A 75 -20.85 14.20 19.60
C GLY A 75 -21.20 13.01 18.69
N LEU A 76 -20.42 12.79 17.62
CA LEU A 76 -20.59 11.65 16.73
C LEU A 76 -20.14 10.34 17.40
N PRO A 77 -20.68 9.17 17.01
CA PRO A 77 -20.19 7.89 17.51
C PRO A 77 -18.70 7.69 17.21
N GLU A 78 -17.98 7.02 18.11
CA GLU A 78 -16.54 6.76 18.00
C GLU A 78 -16.16 6.15 16.64
N GLN A 79 -16.96 5.22 16.12
CA GLN A 79 -16.72 4.61 14.81
C GLN A 79 -16.82 5.61 13.65
N THR A 80 -17.73 6.58 13.73
CA THR A 80 -17.84 7.65 12.74
C THR A 80 -16.69 8.65 12.88
N GLN A 81 -16.31 9.01 14.11
CA GLN A 81 -15.14 9.84 14.37
C GLN A 81 -13.85 9.21 13.80
N LYS A 82 -13.66 7.90 14.01
CA LYS A 82 -12.53 7.14 13.45
C LYS A 82 -12.52 7.18 11.93
N THR A 83 -13.68 6.97 11.28
CA THR A 83 -13.79 7.08 9.82
C THR A 83 -13.47 8.50 9.33
N LEU A 84 -13.91 9.55 10.04
CA LEU A 84 -13.59 10.94 9.70
C LEU A 84 -12.11 11.26 9.83
N LYS A 85 -11.46 10.83 10.91
CA LYS A 85 -10.01 10.96 11.09
C LYS A 85 -9.26 10.30 9.94
N MET A 86 -9.69 9.10 9.53
CA MET A 86 -9.11 8.38 8.41
C MET A 86 -9.31 9.11 7.08
N ILE A 87 -10.51 9.67 6.82
CA ILE A 87 -10.76 10.48 5.62
C ILE A 87 -9.83 11.71 5.59
N ARG A 88 -9.67 12.41 6.72
CA ARG A 88 -8.80 13.59 6.80
C ARG A 88 -7.35 13.25 6.53
N GLU A 89 -6.87 12.14 7.09
CA GLU A 89 -5.51 11.66 6.87
C GLU A 89 -5.29 11.25 5.41
N LEU A 90 -6.25 10.53 4.80
CA LEU A 90 -6.18 10.16 3.38
C LEU A 90 -6.16 11.40 2.47
N LYS A 91 -6.98 12.42 2.75
CA LYS A 91 -6.97 13.69 1.99
C LYS A 91 -5.61 14.38 2.07
N ARG A 92 -5.03 14.44 3.27
CA ARG A 92 -3.73 15.05 3.50
C ARG A 92 -2.62 14.31 2.75
N GLN A 93 -2.60 12.98 2.80
CA GLN A 93 -1.64 12.17 2.04
C GLN A 93 -1.81 12.36 0.53
N ILE A 94 -3.06 12.43 0.04
CA ILE A 94 -3.37 12.69 -1.37
C ILE A 94 -2.86 14.07 -1.78
N GLU A 95 -3.05 15.11 -0.97
CA GLU A 95 -2.52 16.46 -1.24
C GLU A 95 -0.99 16.50 -1.24
N GLU A 96 -0.35 15.88 -0.25
CA GLU A 96 1.11 15.79 -0.14
C GLU A 96 1.72 15.12 -1.38
N LYS A 97 1.16 13.97 -1.80
CA LYS A 97 1.59 13.25 -2.99
C LYS A 97 1.29 13.99 -4.29
N GLN A 98 0.18 14.73 -4.36
CA GLN A 98 -0.10 15.60 -5.50
C GLN A 98 0.88 16.77 -5.61
N GLN A 99 1.31 17.35 -4.48
CA GLN A 99 2.34 18.38 -4.48
C GLN A 99 3.70 17.83 -4.89
N GLU A 100 4.04 16.62 -4.44
CA GLU A 100 5.24 15.91 -4.90
C GLU A 100 5.19 15.66 -6.40
N LEU A 101 4.05 15.17 -6.91
CA LEU A 101 3.81 14.98 -8.34
C LEU A 101 4.03 16.28 -9.14
N GLN A 102 3.45 17.39 -8.67
CA GLN A 102 3.62 18.71 -9.31
C GLN A 102 5.07 19.18 -9.28
N SER A 103 5.75 19.00 -8.15
CA SER A 103 7.16 19.36 -8.00
C SER A 103 8.05 18.54 -8.94
N LEU A 104 7.76 17.25 -9.08
CA LEU A 104 8.50 16.34 -9.96
C LEU A 104 8.22 16.60 -11.45
N MET A 105 7.02 17.07 -11.79
CA MET A 105 6.69 17.55 -13.13
C MET A 105 7.40 18.88 -13.46
N ALA A 106 7.52 19.77 -12.48
CA ALA A 106 8.21 21.06 -12.63
C ALA A 106 9.75 20.92 -12.67
N ASP A 107 10.31 19.89 -12.03
CA ASP A 107 11.74 19.63 -12.04
C ASP A 107 12.21 19.19 -13.43
N GLN A 108 12.87 20.07 -14.17
CA GLN A 108 13.42 19.78 -15.51
C GLN A 108 14.81 19.13 -15.48
N SER A 109 15.42 19.02 -14.30
CA SER A 109 16.81 18.57 -14.12
C SER A 109 16.96 17.05 -14.16
N MET A 110 15.84 16.33 -14.08
CA MET A 110 15.79 14.87 -13.96
C MET A 110 15.61 14.18 -15.31
N ASP A 111 16.25 13.02 -15.48
CA ASP A 111 16.11 12.18 -16.68
C ASP A 111 14.63 11.87 -16.99
N PRO A 112 14.17 12.04 -18.24
CA PRO A 112 12.75 11.91 -18.60
C PRO A 112 12.20 10.49 -18.39
N GLU A 113 12.99 9.43 -18.56
CA GLU A 113 12.53 8.06 -18.36
C GLU A 113 12.38 7.75 -16.87
N ILE A 114 13.35 8.16 -16.04
CA ILE A 114 13.24 8.01 -14.59
C ILE A 114 12.08 8.86 -14.04
N LYS A 115 11.90 10.07 -14.57
CA LYS A 115 10.79 10.96 -14.21
C LYS A 115 9.44 10.31 -14.52
N LYS A 116 9.23 9.79 -15.73
CA LYS A 116 7.98 9.09 -16.09
C LYS A 116 7.70 7.92 -15.17
N SER A 117 8.72 7.12 -14.83
CA SER A 117 8.57 5.99 -13.90
C SER A 117 8.10 6.45 -12.52
N LYS A 118 8.73 7.49 -11.95
CA LYS A 118 8.31 8.08 -10.67
C LYS A 118 6.91 8.69 -10.72
N ILE A 119 6.57 9.40 -11.79
CA ILE A 119 5.21 9.94 -12.03
C ILE A 119 4.20 8.79 -12.03
N GLY A 120 4.46 7.71 -12.77
CA GLY A 120 3.57 6.55 -12.83
C GLY A 120 3.36 5.90 -11.46
N ALA A 121 4.42 5.77 -10.67
CA ALA A 121 4.34 5.27 -9.30
C ALA A 121 3.48 6.19 -8.41
N LEU A 122 3.73 7.51 -8.43
CA LEU A 122 2.97 8.50 -7.66
C LEU A 122 1.49 8.54 -8.05
N VAL A 123 1.17 8.50 -9.35
CA VAL A 123 -0.22 8.46 -9.84
C VAL A 123 -0.93 7.20 -9.37
N THR A 124 -0.24 6.06 -9.37
CA THR A 124 -0.78 4.79 -8.86
C THR A 124 -1.06 4.89 -7.37
N GLU A 125 -0.12 5.43 -6.58
CA GLU A 125 -0.28 5.63 -5.14
C GLU A 125 -1.43 6.59 -4.82
N ILE A 126 -1.53 7.72 -5.53
CA ILE A 126 -2.65 8.66 -5.43
C ILE A 126 -3.98 7.96 -5.75
N SER A 127 -4.01 7.11 -6.77
CA SER A 127 -5.21 6.34 -7.13
C SER A 127 -5.62 5.38 -6.01
N THR A 128 -4.67 4.68 -5.39
CA THR A 128 -4.92 3.81 -4.24
C THR A 128 -5.43 4.59 -3.03
N LEU A 129 -4.82 5.73 -2.69
CA LEU A 129 -5.27 6.59 -1.60
C LEU A 129 -6.68 7.14 -1.86
N THR A 130 -6.96 7.54 -3.11
CA THR A 130 -8.28 8.04 -3.52
C THR A 130 -9.34 6.94 -3.43
N ALA A 131 -9.01 5.70 -3.80
CA ALA A 131 -9.88 4.55 -3.60
C ALA A 131 -10.16 4.31 -2.10
N GLY A 132 -9.12 4.38 -1.27
CA GLY A 132 -9.27 4.32 0.20
C GLY A 132 -10.19 5.40 0.76
N LEU A 133 -10.08 6.63 0.24
CA LEU A 133 -10.95 7.76 0.60
C LEU A 133 -12.40 7.47 0.22
N ALA A 134 -12.64 6.94 -0.99
CA ALA A 134 -13.97 6.55 -1.43
C ALA A 134 -14.55 5.43 -0.54
N THR A 135 -13.75 4.42 -0.19
CA THR A 135 -14.14 3.34 0.73
C THR A 135 -14.52 3.89 2.11
N ALA A 136 -13.74 4.81 2.67
CA ALA A 136 -14.02 5.45 3.95
C ALA A 136 -15.33 6.25 3.91
N ASN A 137 -15.56 7.03 2.85
CA ASN A 137 -16.81 7.74 2.65
C ASN A 137 -18.00 6.78 2.51
N ASN A 138 -17.83 5.65 1.82
CA ASN A 138 -18.88 4.65 1.70
C ASN A 138 -19.21 3.99 3.04
N ALA A 139 -18.20 3.73 3.88
CA ALA A 139 -18.39 3.24 5.24
C ALA A 139 -19.20 4.22 6.09
N LEU A 140 -18.94 5.51 5.96
CA LEU A 140 -19.67 6.59 6.64
C LEU A 140 -21.14 6.64 6.19
N VAL A 141 -21.41 6.54 4.88
CA VAL A 141 -22.79 6.43 4.35
C VAL A 141 -23.49 5.16 4.81
N LYS A 142 -22.78 4.02 4.86
CA LYS A 142 -23.32 2.75 5.36
C LYS A 142 -23.71 2.87 6.84
N GLN A 143 -22.87 3.51 7.66
CA GLN A 143 -23.19 3.79 9.07
C GLN A 143 -24.50 4.60 9.20
N ALA A 144 -24.70 5.63 8.36
CA ALA A 144 -25.95 6.39 8.34
C ALA A 144 -27.16 5.55 7.93
N ARG A 145 -27.03 4.75 6.87
CA ARG A 145 -28.11 3.86 6.41
C ARG A 145 -28.47 2.79 7.45
N SER A 146 -27.50 2.31 8.22
CA SER A 146 -27.71 1.35 9.31
C SER A 146 -28.31 1.98 10.58
N LYS A 147 -28.80 3.24 10.52
CA LYS A 147 -29.29 4.03 11.66
C LYS A 147 -28.28 4.14 12.81
N LYS A 148 -26.97 3.96 12.55
CA LYS A 148 -25.92 4.17 13.56
C LYS A 148 -25.66 5.66 13.78
N ILE A 149 -25.98 6.50 12.81
CA ILE A 149 -25.96 7.95 12.88
C ILE A 149 -27.21 8.53 12.22
N SER A 150 -27.68 9.68 12.69
CA SER A 150 -28.81 10.42 12.11
C SER A 150 -28.42 11.14 10.81
N PRO A 151 -29.39 11.54 9.96
CA PRO A 151 -29.12 12.35 8.77
C PRO A 151 -28.38 13.66 9.08
N ASP A 152 -28.71 14.33 10.19
CA ASP A 152 -28.01 15.54 10.64
C ASP A 152 -26.55 15.25 11.01
N GLN A 153 -26.30 14.14 11.72
CA GLN A 153 -24.96 13.69 12.03
C GLN A 153 -24.17 13.30 10.79
N LEU A 154 -24.81 12.68 9.79
CA LEU A 154 -24.20 12.40 8.49
C LEU A 154 -23.79 13.70 7.80
N GLN A 155 -24.68 14.69 7.77
CA GLN A 155 -24.41 15.99 7.16
C GLN A 155 -23.27 16.72 7.87
N GLN A 156 -23.27 16.71 9.21
CA GLN A 156 -22.18 17.27 10.02
C GLN A 156 -20.86 16.55 9.74
N ALA A 157 -20.87 15.21 9.68
CA ALA A 157 -19.69 14.41 9.38
C ALA A 157 -19.13 14.75 7.99
N GLN A 158 -19.99 14.91 6.98
CA GLN A 158 -19.57 15.34 5.64
C GLN A 158 -18.96 16.75 5.64
N GLN A 159 -19.55 17.69 6.38
CA GLN A 159 -19.00 19.04 6.53
C GLN A 159 -17.64 19.04 7.22
N LEU A 160 -17.44 18.21 8.24
CA LEU A 160 -16.16 18.05 8.94
C LEU A 160 -15.11 17.39 8.05
N ALA A 161 -15.49 16.37 7.27
CA ALA A 161 -14.62 15.71 6.29
C ALA A 161 -14.19 16.65 5.16
N ALA A 162 -15.02 17.63 4.80
CA ALA A 162 -14.72 18.63 3.78
C ALA A 162 -13.72 19.70 4.25
N LYS A 163 -13.57 19.87 5.56
CA LYS A 163 -12.87 20.98 6.21
C LYS A 163 -11.39 20.73 6.47
#